data_AF-A0A6P0SGV0-F1
#
_entry.id   AF-A0A6P0SGV0-F1
#
_cell.length_a   1.000
_cell.length_b   1.000
_cell.length_c   1.000
_cell.angle_alpha   90.00
_cell.angle_beta   90.00
_cell.angle_gamma   90.00
#
_symmetry.space_group_name_H-M   'P 1'
#
loop_
_entity.id
_entity.type
_entity.pdbx_description
1 polymer ?
#
loop_
_entity_poly.entity_id
_entity_poly.type
_entity_poly.pdbx_seq_one_letter_code
_entity_poly.pdbx_strand_id
1 'polypeptide(L)'
;MITVAEEEKWHQQAAEQAVERFVRRFDESYRVLAYHAALPLVLTPELVNYLRNQFLRNEKVPWVAEVDLLLSDLCSQVGYELYAMDTHIRGYLLEKMKQDPRFGKPRMQQVAQVLINYVNYLSHLHPGRKQKELEAQRWAAMVYLGDEQCKQSAREIAQRLIETSSGTDSENLTESGMRAELARLTRITAELSPELQEQPSLVEYARLIQRVLRQPDTVTPAELNPYQLDDLELRVPDRLLPETLTNTVSVSGQTVTELEGLPPLQTFQCKVLTIGLRTGKEISSEIDLEPFDFEVATIQVKDPIQTAEEAVFGSTGPSFTDLQRSILRGALDNQTYQEIAHSLGYNSKYVQSLGSKLWKLLTEALAQKVTKTNLKSVLNAGLTIDRHQHQAYGFTQYLGNGVELEMVAIPEGSFIMGSPETEEGHSDDESPQHRVTVKSFLMGKYPVTQAQWQAVAALPQVNRELEPDPSHFKGENRPVEQVSWYDAVEFCERLSQHTKRPYRLPSEAQWEYACRAGTTTPFHFGETITTDLANYDGNYTYGSGSKGKYLQETTPVGSFGVANDFGLYDMHGNVWEWCADHWHSNYEDAPTDGSVWEDYNDNDNSNNKRRLLRGGSWCYNPEDCRSGSR
;
A
#
# COMPACT_ATOMS: atom_id res chain seq x y z
N MET A 1 -19.37 -16.89 22.31
CA MET A 1 -18.38 -17.74 21.62
C MET A 1 -19.16 -18.82 20.92
N ILE A 2 -19.22 -18.74 19.60
CA ILE A 2 -19.74 -19.81 18.74
C ILE A 2 -18.66 -20.90 18.75
N THR A 3 -19.03 -22.16 18.93
CA THR A 3 -18.07 -23.28 18.87
C THR A 3 -17.62 -23.51 17.43
N VAL A 4 -16.41 -24.03 17.21
CA VAL A 4 -15.88 -24.35 15.86
C VAL A 4 -16.87 -25.22 15.05
N ALA A 5 -17.57 -26.13 15.72
CA ALA A 5 -18.59 -26.98 15.11
C ALA A 5 -19.88 -26.23 14.69
N GLU A 6 -20.24 -25.14 15.39
CA GLU A 6 -21.37 -24.28 15.02
C GLU A 6 -21.00 -23.34 13.87
N GLU A 7 -19.75 -22.91 13.80
CA GLU A 7 -19.20 -22.08 12.73
C GLU A 7 -19.11 -22.86 11.40
N GLU A 8 -18.56 -24.08 11.41
CA GLU A 8 -18.54 -24.97 10.24
C GLU A 8 -19.95 -25.26 9.71
N LYS A 9 -20.91 -25.49 10.62
CA LYS A 9 -22.30 -25.75 10.25
C LYS A 9 -22.96 -24.53 9.61
N TRP A 10 -22.64 -23.33 10.08
CA TRP A 10 -23.12 -22.09 9.49
C TRP A 10 -22.55 -21.90 8.07
N HIS A 11 -21.24 -22.09 7.89
CA HIS A 11 -20.60 -21.99 6.57
C HIS A 11 -21.16 -22.99 5.57
N GLN A 12 -21.43 -24.24 6.00
CA GLN A 12 -22.01 -25.26 5.13
C GLN A 12 -23.44 -24.89 4.70
N GLN A 13 -24.25 -24.32 5.59
CA GLN A 13 -25.60 -23.83 5.27
C GLN A 13 -25.56 -22.63 4.33
N ALA A 14 -24.62 -21.71 4.53
CA ALA A 14 -24.44 -20.55 3.66
C ALA A 14 -24.04 -20.97 2.24
N ALA A 15 -23.11 -21.92 2.10
CA ALA A 15 -22.69 -22.49 0.83
C ALA A 15 -23.84 -23.15 0.07
N GLU A 16 -24.64 -23.97 0.76
CA GLU A 16 -25.85 -24.58 0.19
C GLU A 16 -26.84 -23.52 -0.32
N GLN A 17 -27.12 -22.50 0.49
CA GLN A 17 -28.04 -21.43 0.09
C GLN A 17 -27.52 -20.62 -1.11
N ALA A 18 -26.21 -20.39 -1.20
CA ALA A 18 -25.61 -19.71 -2.35
C ALA A 18 -25.80 -20.53 -3.64
N VAL A 19 -25.50 -21.83 -3.59
CA VAL A 19 -25.68 -22.73 -4.74
C VAL A 19 -27.15 -22.83 -5.14
N GLU A 20 -28.07 -22.99 -4.18
CA GLU A 20 -29.51 -23.06 -4.49
C GLU A 20 -30.05 -21.75 -5.08
N ARG A 21 -29.57 -20.59 -4.60
CA ARG A 21 -29.93 -19.29 -5.19
C ARG A 21 -29.45 -19.19 -6.64
N PHE A 22 -28.21 -19.61 -6.91
CA PHE A 22 -27.64 -19.63 -8.25
C PHE A 22 -28.43 -20.54 -9.19
N VAL A 23 -28.71 -21.78 -8.78
CA VAL A 23 -29.46 -22.74 -9.58
C VAL A 23 -30.90 -22.29 -9.81
N ARG A 24 -31.54 -21.68 -8.81
CA ARG A 24 -32.90 -21.14 -8.94
C ARG A 24 -32.98 -19.94 -9.90
N ARG A 25 -31.92 -19.13 -9.97
CA ARG A 25 -31.85 -17.98 -10.89
C ARG A 25 -31.79 -18.43 -12.35
N PHE A 26 -31.16 -19.57 -12.60
CA PHE A 26 -30.98 -20.13 -13.93
C PHE A 26 -31.76 -21.45 -14.05
N ASP A 27 -31.08 -22.59 -14.04
CA ASP A 27 -31.70 -23.91 -13.96
C ASP A 27 -30.71 -24.98 -13.46
N GLU A 28 -31.18 -26.23 -13.31
CA GLU A 28 -30.40 -27.34 -12.77
C GLU A 28 -29.15 -27.70 -13.60
N SER A 29 -29.11 -27.39 -14.89
CA SER A 29 -27.93 -27.62 -15.74
C SER A 29 -26.72 -26.78 -15.30
N TYR A 30 -26.95 -25.62 -14.68
CA TYR A 30 -25.91 -24.76 -14.13
C TYR A 30 -25.25 -25.38 -12.89
N ARG A 31 -26.00 -26.15 -12.10
CA ARG A 31 -25.44 -26.93 -10.98
C ARG A 31 -24.41 -27.93 -11.48
N VAL A 32 -24.71 -28.58 -12.61
CA VAL A 32 -23.82 -29.57 -13.21
C VAL A 32 -22.53 -28.92 -13.69
N LEU A 33 -22.58 -27.73 -14.29
CA LEU A 33 -21.38 -26.96 -14.64
C LEU A 33 -20.57 -26.58 -13.39
N ALA A 34 -21.25 -26.09 -12.34
CA ALA A 34 -20.62 -25.73 -11.08
C ALA A 34 -19.88 -26.92 -10.43
N TYR A 35 -20.43 -28.13 -10.47
CA TYR A 35 -19.72 -29.33 -10.00
C TYR A 35 -18.37 -29.55 -10.69
N HIS A 36 -18.33 -29.40 -12.02
CA HIS A 36 -17.11 -29.65 -12.80
C HIS A 36 -16.09 -28.50 -12.63
N ALA A 37 -16.58 -27.27 -12.48
CA ALA A 37 -15.77 -26.09 -12.19
C ALA A 37 -15.30 -26.03 -10.72
N ALA A 38 -15.89 -26.81 -9.81
CA ALA A 38 -15.43 -26.87 -8.42
C ALA A 38 -14.15 -27.70 -8.24
N LEU A 39 -13.62 -28.36 -9.28
CA LEU A 39 -12.41 -29.19 -9.16
C LEU A 39 -11.10 -28.41 -9.41
N PRO A 40 -10.97 -27.55 -10.43
CA PRO A 40 -9.83 -26.64 -10.55
C PRO A 40 -9.80 -25.60 -9.42
N LEU A 41 -8.63 -25.28 -8.85
CA LEU A 41 -8.53 -24.22 -7.83
C LEU A 41 -8.69 -22.82 -8.44
N VAL A 42 -8.39 -22.70 -9.73
CA VAL A 42 -8.49 -21.46 -10.50
C VAL A 42 -9.17 -21.81 -11.82
N LEU A 43 -10.16 -21.00 -12.15
CA LEU A 43 -10.99 -21.08 -13.34
C LEU A 43 -10.62 -19.95 -14.28
N THR A 44 -10.58 -20.28 -15.57
CA THR A 44 -10.49 -19.31 -16.67
C THR A 44 -11.72 -19.49 -17.55
N PRO A 45 -12.18 -18.46 -18.27
CA PRO A 45 -13.22 -18.61 -19.29
C PRO A 45 -12.92 -19.78 -20.23
N GLU A 46 -11.67 -19.93 -20.68
CA GLU A 46 -11.22 -21.03 -21.53
C GLU A 46 -11.36 -22.39 -20.84
N LEU A 47 -10.95 -22.50 -19.58
CA LEU A 47 -11.04 -23.76 -18.83
C LEU A 47 -12.50 -24.15 -18.58
N VAL A 48 -13.36 -23.20 -18.19
CA VAL A 48 -14.80 -23.46 -17.98
C VAL A 48 -15.46 -23.85 -19.29
N ASN A 49 -15.13 -23.15 -20.39
CA ASN A 49 -15.56 -23.51 -21.73
C ASN A 49 -15.11 -24.92 -22.13
N TYR A 50 -13.86 -25.25 -21.86
CA TYR A 50 -13.28 -26.55 -22.17
C TYR A 50 -13.96 -27.66 -21.37
N LEU A 51 -14.19 -27.45 -20.07
CA LEU A 51 -14.92 -28.39 -19.20
C LEU A 51 -16.35 -28.61 -19.68
N ARG A 52 -17.09 -27.54 -20.00
CA ARG A 52 -18.44 -27.64 -20.53
C ARG A 52 -18.46 -28.41 -21.85
N ASN A 53 -17.55 -28.08 -22.77
CA ASN A 53 -17.46 -28.73 -24.07
C ASN A 53 -17.10 -30.22 -23.97
N GLN A 54 -16.23 -30.57 -23.03
CA GLN A 54 -15.76 -31.94 -22.89
C GLN A 54 -16.78 -32.84 -22.18
N PHE A 55 -17.50 -32.32 -21.19
CA PHE A 55 -18.33 -33.14 -20.32
C PHE A 55 -19.83 -32.92 -20.46
N LEU A 56 -20.27 -31.73 -20.89
CA LEU A 56 -21.64 -31.25 -20.68
C LEU A 56 -22.39 -30.90 -21.97
N ARG A 57 -21.83 -31.18 -23.15
CA ARG A 57 -22.51 -30.98 -24.44
C ARG A 57 -23.88 -31.67 -24.54
N ASN A 58 -24.02 -32.84 -23.91
CA ASN A 58 -25.26 -33.61 -23.90
C ASN A 58 -26.22 -33.22 -22.76
N GLU A 59 -25.74 -32.45 -21.78
CA GLU A 59 -26.50 -32.03 -20.58
C GLU A 59 -27.26 -30.71 -20.80
N LYS A 60 -27.31 -30.21 -22.06
CA LYS A 60 -27.97 -28.96 -22.46
C LYS A 60 -27.51 -27.69 -21.72
N VAL A 61 -26.33 -27.72 -21.11
CA VAL A 61 -25.73 -26.54 -20.46
C VAL A 61 -25.47 -25.46 -21.52
N PRO A 62 -26.13 -24.29 -21.43
CA PRO A 62 -25.95 -23.25 -22.42
C PRO A 62 -24.54 -22.66 -22.31
N TRP A 63 -24.00 -22.14 -23.41
CA TRP A 63 -22.67 -21.53 -23.41
C TRP A 63 -22.59 -20.31 -22.48
N VAL A 64 -23.70 -19.59 -22.29
CA VAL A 64 -23.77 -18.45 -21.36
C VAL A 64 -23.60 -18.86 -19.89
N ALA A 65 -23.86 -20.13 -19.54
CA ALA A 65 -23.66 -20.65 -18.20
C ALA A 65 -22.19 -20.54 -17.73
N GLU A 66 -21.24 -20.53 -18.68
CA GLU A 66 -19.83 -20.31 -18.38
C GLU A 66 -19.62 -18.94 -17.72
N VAL A 67 -20.15 -17.89 -18.35
CA VAL A 67 -20.06 -16.50 -17.87
C VAL A 67 -20.92 -16.30 -16.62
N ASP A 68 -22.14 -16.83 -16.63
CA ASP A 68 -23.04 -16.73 -15.48
C ASP A 68 -22.43 -17.40 -14.23
N LEU A 69 -21.73 -18.52 -14.36
CA LEU A 69 -21.03 -19.17 -13.25
C LEU A 69 -19.86 -18.32 -12.76
N LEU A 70 -19.00 -17.88 -13.67
CA LEU A 70 -17.80 -17.10 -13.33
C LEU A 70 -18.13 -15.75 -12.67
N LEU A 71 -19.26 -15.14 -13.07
CA LEU A 71 -19.74 -13.86 -12.53
C LEU A 71 -20.81 -14.03 -11.43
N SER A 72 -21.03 -15.25 -10.93
CA SER A 72 -21.96 -15.49 -9.81
C SER A 72 -21.27 -15.35 -8.47
N ASP A 73 -22.07 -15.16 -7.41
CA ASP A 73 -21.62 -15.22 -6.01
C ASP A 73 -20.95 -16.56 -5.61
N LEU A 74 -20.88 -17.56 -6.50
CA LEU A 74 -20.15 -18.80 -6.26
C LEU A 74 -18.63 -18.63 -6.50
N CYS A 75 -18.25 -17.69 -7.37
CA CYS A 75 -16.87 -17.45 -7.75
C CYS A 75 -16.47 -16.00 -7.47
N SER A 76 -15.21 -15.79 -7.14
CA SER A 76 -14.58 -14.48 -7.04
C SER A 76 -13.49 -14.37 -8.09
N GLN A 77 -13.40 -13.21 -8.76
CA GLN A 77 -12.28 -12.97 -9.64
C GLN A 77 -11.00 -12.76 -8.81
N VAL A 78 -9.94 -13.53 -9.09
CA VAL A 78 -8.66 -13.52 -8.38
C VAL A 78 -7.48 -13.05 -9.25
N GLY A 79 -7.77 -12.68 -10.50
CA GLY A 79 -6.81 -12.13 -11.46
C GLY A 79 -7.44 -11.87 -12.82
N TYR A 80 -6.66 -11.39 -13.79
CA TYR A 80 -7.15 -11.18 -15.16
C TYR A 80 -7.59 -12.51 -15.78
N GLU A 81 -8.90 -12.64 -16.03
CA GLU A 81 -9.54 -13.87 -16.50
C GLU A 81 -9.32 -15.09 -15.58
N LEU A 82 -8.96 -14.87 -14.31
CA LEU A 82 -8.77 -15.92 -13.31
C LEU A 82 -9.82 -15.77 -12.21
N TYR A 83 -10.53 -16.84 -11.92
CA TYR A 83 -11.59 -16.89 -10.92
C TYR A 83 -11.33 -18.04 -9.95
N ALA A 84 -11.64 -17.85 -8.68
CA ALA A 84 -11.61 -18.91 -7.68
C ALA A 84 -13.02 -19.10 -7.12
N MET A 85 -13.44 -20.34 -6.99
CA MET A 85 -14.69 -20.65 -6.30
C MET A 85 -14.49 -20.49 -4.79
N ASP A 86 -15.46 -19.89 -4.09
CA ASP A 86 -15.40 -19.78 -2.62
C ASP A 86 -15.12 -21.14 -1.99
N THR A 87 -14.25 -21.18 -0.98
CA THR A 87 -13.75 -22.44 -0.39
C THR A 87 -14.86 -23.32 0.14
N HIS A 88 -15.88 -22.75 0.78
CA HIS A 88 -17.00 -23.50 1.35
C HIS A 88 -17.98 -23.96 0.27
N ILE A 89 -18.24 -23.10 -0.72
CA ILE A 89 -19.05 -23.43 -1.90
C ILE A 89 -18.42 -24.56 -2.71
N ARG A 90 -17.11 -24.47 -2.96
CA ARG A 90 -16.31 -25.49 -3.63
C ARG A 90 -16.41 -26.82 -2.89
N GLY A 91 -16.15 -26.83 -1.58
CA GLY A 91 -16.26 -28.04 -0.75
C GLY A 91 -17.65 -28.67 -0.80
N TYR A 92 -18.70 -27.84 -0.70
CA TYR A 92 -20.08 -28.29 -0.82
C TYR A 92 -20.37 -28.92 -2.19
N LEU A 93 -19.98 -28.27 -3.29
CA LEU A 93 -20.22 -28.74 -4.65
C LEU A 93 -19.49 -30.05 -4.96
N LEU A 94 -18.24 -30.19 -4.50
CA LEU A 94 -17.47 -31.42 -4.67
C LEU A 94 -18.09 -32.59 -3.91
N GLU A 95 -18.53 -32.36 -2.67
CA GLU A 95 -19.21 -33.39 -1.89
C GLU A 95 -20.53 -33.82 -2.55
N LYS A 96 -21.31 -32.86 -3.06
CA LYS A 96 -22.53 -33.16 -3.83
C LYS A 96 -22.24 -33.92 -5.13
N MET A 97 -21.19 -33.54 -5.86
CA MET A 97 -20.77 -34.26 -7.07
C MET A 97 -20.34 -35.70 -6.77
N LYS A 98 -19.63 -35.92 -5.66
CA LYS A 98 -19.19 -37.23 -5.17
C LYS A 98 -20.37 -38.14 -4.82
N GLN A 99 -21.45 -37.57 -4.30
CA GLN A 99 -22.69 -38.26 -3.95
C GLN A 99 -23.66 -38.45 -5.13
N ASP A 100 -23.49 -37.71 -6.24
CA ASP A 100 -24.38 -37.79 -7.40
C ASP A 100 -24.20 -39.14 -8.14
N PRO A 101 -25.26 -39.97 -8.27
CA PRO A 101 -25.18 -41.28 -8.93
C PRO A 101 -24.76 -41.23 -10.40
N ARG A 102 -24.93 -40.08 -11.08
CA ARG A 102 -24.56 -39.89 -12.49
C ARG A 102 -23.07 -39.62 -12.68
N PHE A 103 -22.42 -39.04 -11.68
CA PHE A 103 -21.06 -38.53 -11.76
C PHE A 103 -20.12 -39.30 -10.85
N GLY A 104 -20.26 -39.11 -9.53
CA GLY A 104 -19.44 -39.72 -8.50
C GLY A 104 -17.92 -39.57 -8.73
N LYS A 105 -17.15 -40.40 -8.02
CA LYS A 105 -15.68 -40.46 -8.15
C LYS A 105 -15.19 -40.66 -9.60
N PRO A 106 -15.80 -41.54 -10.43
CA PRO A 106 -15.32 -41.74 -11.81
C PRO A 106 -15.35 -40.47 -12.66
N ARG A 107 -16.39 -39.62 -12.53
CA ARG A 107 -16.44 -38.35 -13.27
C ARG A 107 -15.41 -37.35 -12.73
N MET A 108 -15.23 -37.27 -11.41
CA MET A 108 -14.22 -36.40 -10.81
C MET A 108 -12.80 -36.75 -11.31
N GLN A 109 -12.48 -38.05 -11.40
CA GLN A 109 -11.22 -38.54 -12.00
C GLN A 109 -11.04 -38.09 -13.45
N GLN A 110 -12.10 -38.13 -14.26
CA GLN A 110 -12.04 -37.67 -15.65
C GLN A 110 -11.80 -36.16 -15.74
N VAL A 111 -12.46 -35.37 -14.89
CA VAL A 111 -12.25 -33.91 -14.82
C VAL A 111 -10.81 -33.60 -14.37
N ALA A 112 -10.31 -34.30 -13.35
CA ALA A 112 -8.93 -34.17 -12.90
C ALA A 112 -7.92 -34.52 -14.00
N GLN A 113 -8.16 -35.58 -14.78
CA GLN A 113 -7.29 -35.94 -15.89
C GLN A 113 -7.28 -34.87 -16.99
N VAL A 114 -8.43 -34.26 -17.26
CA VAL A 114 -8.54 -33.12 -18.19
C VAL A 114 -7.77 -31.92 -17.66
N LEU A 115 -7.84 -31.64 -16.35
CA LEU A 115 -7.08 -30.57 -15.72
C LEU A 115 -5.57 -30.81 -15.80
N ILE A 116 -5.08 -32.03 -15.58
CA ILE A 116 -3.67 -32.39 -15.80
C ILE A 116 -3.25 -32.13 -17.25
N ASN A 117 -4.06 -32.55 -18.22
CA ASN A 117 -3.75 -32.33 -19.62
C ASN A 117 -3.70 -30.83 -19.96
N TYR A 118 -4.61 -30.05 -19.38
CA TYR A 118 -4.65 -28.60 -19.52
C TYR A 118 -3.42 -27.91 -18.91
N VAL A 119 -3.04 -28.28 -17.69
CA VAL A 119 -1.83 -27.77 -17.01
C VAL A 119 -0.57 -28.12 -17.80
N ASN A 120 -0.47 -29.36 -18.30
CA ASN A 120 0.64 -29.79 -19.13
C ASN A 120 0.70 -28.95 -20.43
N TYR A 121 -0.43 -28.75 -21.10
CA TYR A 121 -0.50 -27.91 -22.30
C TYR A 121 -0.02 -26.47 -22.03
N LEU A 122 -0.50 -25.84 -20.96
CA LEU A 122 -0.07 -24.49 -20.58
C LEU A 122 1.42 -24.41 -20.22
N SER A 123 1.95 -25.44 -19.55
CA SER A 123 3.37 -25.52 -19.19
C SER A 123 4.29 -25.54 -20.43
N HIS A 124 3.82 -26.08 -21.55
CA HIS A 124 4.59 -26.10 -22.81
C HIS A 124 4.54 -24.77 -23.57
N LEU A 125 3.46 -23.99 -23.43
CA LEU A 125 3.28 -22.71 -24.12
C LEU A 125 4.00 -21.55 -23.44
N HIS A 126 4.19 -21.61 -22.12
CA HIS A 126 4.77 -20.53 -21.32
C HIS A 126 5.83 -21.03 -20.34
N PRO A 127 7.03 -21.43 -20.81
CA PRO A 127 8.10 -21.86 -19.92
C PRO A 127 8.53 -20.70 -19.01
N GLY A 128 8.17 -20.78 -17.73
CA GLY A 128 8.70 -19.94 -16.64
C GLY A 128 7.77 -18.87 -16.04
N ARG A 129 6.71 -18.40 -16.72
CA ARG A 129 5.94 -17.23 -16.23
C ARG A 129 4.84 -17.54 -15.20
N LYS A 130 4.36 -18.80 -15.12
CA LYS A 130 3.21 -19.21 -14.27
C LYS A 130 3.47 -20.51 -13.47
N GLN A 131 4.73 -20.85 -13.21
CA GLN A 131 5.09 -22.18 -12.70
C GLN A 131 4.44 -22.52 -11.35
N LYS A 132 4.41 -21.57 -10.40
CA LYS A 132 3.76 -21.74 -9.09
C LYS A 132 2.24 -21.97 -9.21
N GLU A 133 1.55 -21.23 -10.07
CA GLU A 133 0.11 -21.38 -10.30
C GLU A 133 -0.23 -22.74 -10.93
N LEU A 134 0.59 -23.17 -11.90
CA LEU A 134 0.43 -24.46 -12.58
C LEU A 134 0.71 -25.65 -11.64
N GLU A 135 1.66 -25.53 -10.71
CA GLU A 135 1.90 -26.51 -9.65
C GLU A 135 0.67 -26.70 -8.76
N ALA A 136 0.05 -25.61 -8.30
CA ALA A 136 -1.15 -25.68 -7.47
C ALA A 136 -2.32 -26.36 -8.20
N GLN A 137 -2.55 -26.03 -9.48
CA GLN A 137 -3.57 -26.70 -10.29
C GLN A 137 -3.28 -28.18 -10.49
N ARG A 138 -2.00 -28.54 -10.69
CA ARG A 138 -1.58 -29.93 -10.84
C ARG A 138 -1.86 -30.72 -9.57
N TRP A 139 -1.49 -30.21 -8.41
CA TRP A 139 -1.76 -30.86 -7.11
C TRP A 139 -3.26 -31.04 -6.88
N ALA A 140 -4.05 -30.01 -7.16
CA ALA A 140 -5.50 -30.06 -7.06
C ALA A 140 -6.14 -31.12 -7.95
N ALA A 141 -5.56 -31.41 -9.11
CA ALA A 141 -6.01 -32.53 -9.94
C ALA A 141 -5.54 -33.89 -9.39
N MET A 142 -4.28 -33.98 -8.96
CA MET A 142 -3.66 -35.24 -8.53
C MET A 142 -4.38 -35.90 -7.35
N VAL A 143 -4.89 -35.12 -6.40
CA VAL A 143 -5.63 -35.65 -5.24
C VAL A 143 -6.92 -36.40 -5.62
N TYR A 144 -7.46 -36.18 -6.82
CA TYR A 144 -8.67 -36.87 -7.31
C TYR A 144 -8.39 -38.02 -8.27
N LEU A 145 -7.13 -38.27 -8.69
CA LEU A 145 -6.81 -39.31 -9.70
C LEU A 145 -6.70 -40.71 -9.10
N GLY A 146 -6.30 -40.83 -7.84
CA GLY A 146 -6.13 -42.10 -7.13
C GLY A 146 -5.16 -41.98 -5.96
N ASP A 147 -5.10 -43.01 -5.13
CA ASP A 147 -4.36 -42.98 -3.85
C ASP A 147 -2.87 -42.70 -4.04
N GLU A 148 -2.24 -43.25 -5.09
CA GLU A 148 -0.82 -43.03 -5.38
C GLU A 148 -0.54 -41.60 -5.86
N GLN A 149 -1.40 -41.03 -6.70
CA GLN A 149 -1.28 -39.64 -7.14
C GLN A 149 -1.56 -38.65 -6.01
N CYS A 150 -2.49 -38.99 -5.11
CA CYS A 150 -2.78 -38.21 -3.91
C CYS A 150 -1.57 -38.17 -2.97
N LYS A 151 -0.95 -39.33 -2.68
CA LYS A 151 0.31 -39.41 -1.92
C LYS A 151 1.43 -38.62 -2.57
N GLN A 152 1.60 -38.76 -3.89
CA GLN A 152 2.60 -38.00 -4.63
C GLN A 152 2.37 -36.48 -4.53
N SER A 153 1.11 -36.03 -4.59
CA SER A 153 0.77 -34.62 -4.42
C SER A 153 1.09 -34.13 -3.00
N ALA A 154 0.76 -34.92 -1.97
CA ALA A 154 1.08 -34.60 -0.58
C ALA A 154 2.60 -34.48 -0.37
N ARG A 155 3.36 -35.41 -0.96
CA ARG A 155 4.82 -35.43 -0.93
C ARG A 155 5.43 -34.19 -1.62
N GLU A 156 4.92 -33.81 -2.79
CA GLU A 156 5.38 -32.61 -3.52
C GLU A 156 5.11 -31.32 -2.73
N ILE A 157 3.93 -31.19 -2.13
CA ILE A 157 3.58 -30.04 -1.27
C ILE A 157 4.52 -29.99 -0.05
N ALA A 158 4.79 -31.14 0.58
CA ALA A 158 5.68 -31.24 1.73
C ALA A 158 7.14 -30.88 1.37
N GLN A 159 7.64 -31.34 0.23
CA GLN A 159 8.98 -30.95 -0.27
C GLN A 159 9.07 -29.44 -0.46
N ARG A 160 8.06 -28.83 -1.10
CA ARG A 160 8.01 -27.38 -1.30
C ARG A 160 8.02 -26.60 0.02
N LEU A 161 7.27 -27.08 1.02
CA LEU A 161 7.26 -26.51 2.37
C LEU A 161 8.63 -26.62 3.05
N ILE A 162 9.35 -27.75 2.88
CA ILE A 162 10.70 -27.95 3.42
C ILE A 162 11.72 -27.05 2.73
N GLU A 163 11.72 -26.98 1.40
CA GLU A 163 12.61 -26.13 0.60
C GLU A 163 12.45 -24.65 0.99
N THR A 164 11.19 -24.20 1.11
CA THR A 164 10.85 -22.85 1.55
C THR A 164 11.34 -22.60 2.98
N SER A 165 11.16 -23.57 3.88
CA SER A 165 11.53 -23.47 5.30
C SER A 165 13.04 -23.48 5.55
N SER A 166 13.79 -24.22 4.73
CA SER A 166 15.25 -24.38 4.86
C SER A 166 16.05 -23.34 4.08
N GLY A 167 15.39 -22.58 3.19
CA GLY A 167 16.05 -21.61 2.32
C GLY A 167 16.93 -22.23 1.25
N THR A 168 16.74 -23.53 0.94
CA THR A 168 17.45 -24.24 -0.13
C THR A 168 16.80 -24.06 -1.50
N ASP A 169 15.77 -23.22 -1.59
CA ASP A 169 15.14 -22.86 -2.84
C ASP A 169 16.10 -22.13 -3.77
N SER A 170 16.01 -22.44 -5.08
CA SER A 170 16.83 -21.76 -6.11
C SER A 170 16.57 -20.26 -6.23
N GLU A 171 15.47 -19.79 -5.63
CA GLU A 171 15.13 -18.39 -5.42
C GLU A 171 15.60 -18.00 -4.01
N ASN A 172 16.62 -17.14 -3.87
CA ASN A 172 17.04 -16.60 -2.58
C ASN A 172 15.91 -15.77 -1.94
N LEU A 173 14.96 -16.44 -1.27
CA LEU A 173 13.78 -15.81 -0.69
C LEU A 173 14.17 -14.97 0.54
N THR A 174 13.71 -13.71 0.57
CA THR A 174 13.73 -12.89 1.79
C THR A 174 12.85 -13.54 2.87
N GLU A 175 13.02 -13.18 4.14
CA GLU A 175 12.17 -13.71 5.22
C GLU A 175 10.67 -13.44 4.97
N SER A 176 10.35 -12.26 4.42
CA SER A 176 8.99 -11.91 3.99
C SER A 176 8.51 -12.79 2.82
N GLY A 177 9.37 -13.09 1.85
CA GLY A 177 9.07 -14.01 0.74
C GLY A 177 8.82 -15.44 1.22
N MET A 178 9.64 -15.93 2.17
CA MET A 178 9.44 -17.23 2.83
C MET A 178 8.09 -17.28 3.55
N ARG A 179 7.73 -16.23 4.32
CA ARG A 179 6.44 -16.16 5.03
C ARG A 179 5.25 -16.15 4.07
N ALA A 180 5.34 -15.41 2.97
CA ALA A 180 4.29 -15.37 1.94
C ALA A 180 4.13 -16.72 1.23
N GLU A 181 5.23 -17.38 0.87
CA GLU A 181 5.18 -18.69 0.22
C GLU A 181 4.66 -19.78 1.17
N LEU A 182 5.05 -19.77 2.45
CA LEU A 182 4.49 -20.65 3.47
C LEU A 182 2.98 -20.40 3.68
N ALA A 183 2.54 -19.14 3.70
CA ALA A 183 1.12 -18.80 3.77
C ALA A 183 0.34 -19.34 2.56
N ARG A 184 0.90 -19.21 1.35
CA ARG A 184 0.33 -19.75 0.12
C ARG A 184 0.24 -21.27 0.15
N LEU A 185 1.32 -21.97 0.44
CA LEU A 185 1.38 -23.44 0.45
C LEU A 185 0.44 -24.03 1.50
N THR A 186 0.41 -23.47 2.69
CA THR A 186 -0.50 -23.93 3.75
C THR A 186 -1.96 -23.67 3.43
N ARG A 187 -2.30 -22.57 2.74
CA ARG A 187 -3.66 -22.32 2.22
C ARG A 187 -4.07 -23.39 1.20
N ILE A 188 -3.19 -23.72 0.25
CA ILE A 188 -3.44 -24.80 -0.71
C ILE A 188 -3.67 -26.13 0.02
N THR A 189 -2.83 -26.47 1.00
CA THR A 189 -3.01 -27.68 1.81
C THR A 189 -4.35 -27.69 2.55
N ALA A 190 -4.80 -26.55 3.07
CA ALA A 190 -6.09 -26.45 3.73
C ALA A 190 -7.27 -26.67 2.76
N GLU A 191 -7.20 -26.10 1.55
CA GLU A 191 -8.20 -26.29 0.49
C GLU A 191 -8.29 -27.75 0.02
N LEU A 192 -7.16 -28.47 0.01
CA LEU A 192 -7.08 -29.88 -0.37
C LEU A 192 -7.30 -30.85 0.80
N SER A 193 -7.43 -30.35 2.03
CA SER A 193 -7.52 -31.17 3.25
C SER A 193 -8.62 -32.25 3.24
N PRO A 194 -9.80 -32.08 2.60
CA PRO A 194 -10.81 -33.15 2.55
C PRO A 194 -10.36 -34.42 1.82
N GLU A 195 -9.46 -34.30 0.83
CA GLU A 195 -8.93 -35.45 0.09
C GLU A 195 -7.56 -35.89 0.60
N LEU A 196 -6.89 -35.06 1.41
CA LEU A 196 -5.62 -35.36 2.09
C LEU A 196 -5.82 -36.00 3.48
N GLN A 197 -7.01 -36.52 3.81
CA GLN A 197 -7.31 -37.09 5.12
C GLN A 197 -6.42 -38.29 5.50
N GLU A 198 -5.92 -39.03 4.51
CA GLU A 198 -4.96 -40.13 4.74
C GLU A 198 -3.54 -39.63 5.01
N GLN A 199 -3.30 -38.32 4.96
CA GLN A 199 -2.03 -37.65 5.24
C GLN A 199 -2.18 -36.61 6.37
N PRO A 200 -2.60 -37.02 7.58
CA PRO A 200 -2.98 -36.09 8.67
C PRO A 200 -1.81 -35.20 9.10
N SER A 201 -0.58 -35.71 9.07
CA SER A 201 0.61 -34.97 9.49
C SER A 201 0.88 -33.73 8.64
N LEU A 202 0.63 -33.77 7.32
CA LEU A 202 0.77 -32.60 6.44
C LEU A 202 -0.29 -31.53 6.74
N VAL A 203 -1.53 -31.96 6.97
CA VAL A 203 -2.65 -31.06 7.26
C VAL A 203 -2.49 -30.40 8.63
N GLU A 204 -2.07 -31.16 9.64
CA GLU A 204 -1.77 -30.63 10.98
C GLU A 204 -0.60 -29.66 10.96
N TYR A 205 0.49 -30.01 10.25
CA TYR A 205 1.62 -29.11 10.06
C TYR A 205 1.21 -27.80 9.37
N ALA A 206 0.39 -27.86 8.32
CA ALA A 206 -0.08 -26.66 7.64
C ALA A 206 -0.91 -25.75 8.55
N ARG A 207 -1.79 -26.33 9.40
CA ARG A 207 -2.55 -25.56 10.41
C ARG A 207 -1.62 -24.92 11.44
N LEU A 208 -0.61 -25.65 11.89
CA LEU A 208 0.38 -25.13 12.83
C LEU A 208 1.11 -23.92 12.24
N ILE A 209 1.63 -24.02 11.00
CA ILE A 209 2.32 -22.93 10.33
C ILE A 209 1.40 -21.72 10.12
N GLN A 210 0.13 -21.91 9.72
CA GLN A 210 -0.82 -20.79 9.63
C GLN A 210 -1.01 -20.06 10.97
N ARG A 211 -1.06 -20.82 12.07
CA ARG A 211 -1.17 -20.25 13.41
C ARG A 211 0.11 -19.55 13.85
N VAL A 212 1.28 -20.13 13.57
CA VAL A 212 2.60 -19.49 13.81
C VAL A 212 2.69 -18.16 13.04
N LEU A 213 2.25 -18.13 11.79
CA LEU A 213 2.30 -16.92 10.95
C LEU A 213 1.35 -15.80 11.45
N ARG A 214 0.19 -16.17 12.02
CA ARG A 214 -0.83 -15.21 12.49
C ARG A 214 -0.64 -14.79 13.95
N GLN A 215 -0.29 -15.72 14.83
CA GLN A 215 -0.28 -15.58 16.29
C GLN A 215 0.85 -16.42 16.91
N PRO A 216 2.13 -16.04 16.68
CA PRO A 216 3.29 -16.83 17.11
C PRO A 216 3.33 -17.08 18.64
N ASP A 217 2.82 -16.15 19.45
CA ASP A 217 2.80 -16.24 20.92
C ASP A 217 1.82 -17.30 21.48
N THR A 218 0.95 -17.86 20.63
CA THR A 218 -0.05 -18.85 21.04
C THR A 218 0.44 -20.30 20.92
N VAL A 219 1.65 -20.51 20.39
CA VAL A 219 2.19 -21.84 20.08
C VAL A 219 3.00 -22.38 21.24
N THR A 220 2.72 -23.63 21.64
CA THR A 220 3.42 -24.26 22.75
C THR A 220 4.65 -25.07 22.29
N PRO A 221 5.69 -25.23 23.13
CA PRO A 221 6.88 -26.04 22.78
C PRO A 221 6.56 -27.48 22.36
N ALA A 222 5.48 -28.07 22.91
CA ALA A 222 5.07 -29.44 22.58
C ALA A 222 4.52 -29.57 21.15
N GLU A 223 4.00 -28.48 20.58
CA GLU A 223 3.48 -28.44 19.20
C GLU A 223 4.59 -28.21 18.16
N LEU A 224 5.81 -27.86 18.58
CA LEU A 224 6.95 -27.63 17.69
C LEU A 224 7.73 -28.91 17.34
N ASN A 225 7.26 -30.07 17.78
CA ASN A 225 7.87 -31.35 17.43
C ASN A 225 7.80 -31.59 15.92
N PRO A 226 8.81 -32.26 15.32
CA PRO A 226 8.81 -32.53 13.88
C PRO A 226 7.61 -33.40 13.47
N TYR A 227 6.97 -33.05 12.36
CA TYR A 227 5.90 -33.81 11.73
C TYR A 227 6.50 -34.70 10.65
N GLN A 228 6.15 -35.99 10.63
CA GLN A 228 6.69 -36.97 9.69
C GLN A 228 5.69 -37.26 8.57
N LEU A 229 6.16 -37.22 7.32
CA LEU A 229 5.44 -37.64 6.12
C LEU A 229 6.34 -38.56 5.29
N ASP A 230 6.11 -39.87 5.36
CA ASP A 230 7.00 -40.90 4.79
C ASP A 230 8.46 -40.72 5.27
N ASP A 231 9.37 -40.34 4.37
CA ASP A 231 10.78 -40.06 4.61
C ASP A 231 11.09 -38.56 4.77
N LEU A 232 10.06 -37.69 4.75
CA LEU A 232 10.19 -36.25 4.86
C LEU A 232 9.84 -35.77 6.28
N GLU A 233 10.75 -34.97 6.85
CA GLU A 233 10.58 -34.38 8.16
C GLU A 233 10.25 -32.88 8.05
N LEU A 234 9.06 -32.50 8.50
CA LEU A 234 8.55 -31.12 8.48
C LEU A 234 8.79 -30.46 9.84
N ARG A 235 9.51 -29.34 9.85
CA ARG A 235 9.81 -28.55 11.06
C ARG A 235 9.33 -27.12 10.90
N VAL A 236 8.95 -26.49 12.01
CA VAL A 236 8.71 -25.05 12.03
C VAL A 236 10.07 -24.34 11.94
N PRO A 237 10.29 -23.42 11.00
CA PRO A 237 11.54 -22.67 10.92
C PRO A 237 11.79 -21.87 12.20
N ASP A 238 12.98 -21.97 12.78
CA ASP A 238 13.36 -21.23 14.00
C ASP A 238 13.16 -19.71 13.85
N ARG A 239 13.32 -19.20 12.61
CA ARG A 239 13.12 -17.77 12.26
C ARG A 239 11.67 -17.30 12.42
N LEU A 240 10.70 -18.21 12.47
CA LEU A 240 9.28 -17.89 12.67
C LEU A 240 8.86 -17.94 14.15
N LEU A 241 9.77 -18.35 15.05
CA LEU A 241 9.49 -18.50 16.47
C LEU A 241 9.97 -17.27 17.26
N PRO A 242 9.20 -16.82 18.27
CA PRO A 242 9.62 -15.74 19.16
C PRO A 242 10.84 -16.16 20.02
N GLU A 243 11.68 -15.19 20.40
CA GLU A 243 12.95 -15.43 21.14
C GLU A 243 12.78 -16.19 22.47
N THR A 244 11.58 -16.17 23.04
CA THR A 244 11.22 -16.89 24.26
C THR A 244 11.12 -18.41 24.06
N LEU A 245 10.87 -18.87 22.83
CA LEU A 245 10.74 -20.29 22.46
C LEU A 245 12.01 -20.86 21.80
N THR A 246 12.90 -20.01 21.29
CA THR A 246 14.17 -20.43 20.65
C THR A 246 15.29 -20.75 21.65
N ASN A 247 15.13 -20.38 22.94
CA ASN A 247 16.15 -20.58 23.99
C ASN A 247 16.15 -21.98 24.64
N THR A 248 15.35 -22.93 24.16
CA THR A 248 15.45 -24.34 24.57
C THR A 248 16.25 -25.16 23.56
N VAL A 249 17.54 -24.85 23.42
CA VAL A 249 18.48 -25.76 22.73
C VAL A 249 18.99 -26.79 23.74
N SER A 250 18.71 -28.05 23.42
CA SER A 250 19.26 -29.22 24.08
C SER A 250 20.78 -29.23 23.92
N VAL A 251 21.46 -29.23 25.07
CA VAL A 251 22.91 -29.40 25.18
C VAL A 251 23.29 -30.80 24.70
N SER A 252 24.02 -30.90 23.60
CA SER A 252 25.00 -31.98 23.40
C SER A 252 26.38 -31.33 23.34
N GLY A 253 27.07 -31.35 24.46
CA GLY A 253 28.39 -30.75 24.59
C GLY A 253 29.46 -31.57 23.88
N GLN A 254 30.33 -30.88 23.16
CA GLN A 254 31.76 -31.17 23.23
C GLN A 254 32.54 -29.88 23.46
N THR A 255 33.24 -29.89 24.58
CA THR A 255 34.10 -28.86 25.14
C THR A 255 35.32 -28.61 24.25
N VAL A 256 35.67 -27.34 24.01
CA VAL A 256 37.07 -26.93 23.90
C VAL A 256 37.27 -25.67 24.73
N THR A 257 38.22 -25.78 25.64
CA THR A 257 38.64 -24.86 26.69
C THR A 257 39.50 -23.71 26.18
N GLU A 258 39.23 -22.54 26.77
CA GLU A 258 40.13 -21.43 27.13
C GLU A 258 40.96 -20.69 26.06
N LEU A 259 40.90 -19.36 26.15
CA LEU A 259 42.08 -18.48 26.14
C LEU A 259 41.77 -17.25 27.03
N GLU A 260 42.40 -17.21 28.22
CA GLU A 260 42.44 -16.04 29.11
C GLU A 260 43.45 -14.98 28.60
N GLY A 261 43.17 -13.69 28.84
CA GLY A 261 44.24 -12.69 28.96
C GLY A 261 44.13 -11.32 28.28
N LEU A 262 42.98 -10.62 28.31
CA LEU A 262 42.96 -9.18 27.99
C LEU A 262 42.08 -8.39 28.98
N PRO A 263 42.50 -7.19 29.44
CA PRO A 263 41.70 -6.36 30.34
C PRO A 263 40.48 -5.75 29.62
N PRO A 264 39.41 -5.36 30.33
CA PRO A 264 38.22 -4.78 29.71
C PRO A 264 38.57 -3.46 29.00
N LEU A 265 38.15 -3.33 27.74
CA LEU A 265 38.32 -2.12 26.94
C LEU A 265 37.52 -0.96 27.56
N GLN A 266 38.21 0.15 27.83
CA GLN A 266 37.59 1.46 28.04
C GLN A 266 36.87 1.90 26.77
N THR A 267 35.63 2.34 26.90
CA THR A 267 34.87 2.95 25.82
C THR A 267 35.34 4.38 25.58
N PHE A 268 35.61 4.71 24.31
CA PHE A 268 35.65 6.08 23.82
C PHE A 268 34.70 6.22 22.63
N GLN A 269 34.01 7.35 22.58
CA GLN A 269 33.19 7.78 21.45
C GLN A 269 34.09 8.20 20.28
N CYS A 270 33.88 7.63 19.09
CA CYS A 270 34.38 8.20 17.84
C CYS A 270 33.46 7.87 16.65
N LYS A 271 33.40 8.82 15.73
CA LYS A 271 32.57 8.93 14.53
C LYS A 271 32.71 7.77 13.54
N VAL A 272 31.58 7.42 12.94
CA VAL A 272 31.47 6.46 11.83
C VAL A 272 32.03 7.08 10.54
N LEU A 273 32.89 6.31 9.87
CA LEU A 273 33.28 6.50 8.47
C LEU A 273 33.26 5.11 7.83
N THR A 274 32.25 4.85 7.01
CA THR A 274 32.14 3.60 6.26
C THR A 274 32.92 3.75 4.96
N ILE A 275 34.01 3.00 4.81
CA ILE A 275 34.67 2.78 3.52
C ILE A 275 34.29 1.36 3.08
N GLY A 276 33.42 1.25 2.08
CA GLY A 276 33.16 -0.02 1.39
C GLY A 276 34.17 -0.23 0.27
N LEU A 277 35.01 -1.25 0.38
CA LEU A 277 35.87 -1.71 -0.71
C LEU A 277 35.14 -2.78 -1.54
N ARG A 278 34.94 -2.50 -2.83
CA ARG A 278 34.43 -3.45 -3.84
C ARG A 278 35.46 -4.54 -4.14
N THR A 279 35.03 -5.80 -4.29
CA THR A 279 35.64 -6.76 -5.23
C THR A 279 34.67 -7.88 -5.59
N GLY A 280 34.34 -8.04 -6.88
CA GLY A 280 33.69 -9.24 -7.41
C GLY A 280 32.86 -8.94 -8.65
N LYS A 281 33.44 -9.17 -9.84
CA LYS A 281 32.84 -8.84 -11.13
C LYS A 281 31.88 -9.96 -11.57
N GLU A 282 30.61 -9.82 -11.24
CA GLU A 282 29.48 -10.43 -11.95
C GLU A 282 28.57 -9.31 -12.45
N ILE A 283 28.01 -9.47 -13.65
CA ILE A 283 27.18 -8.44 -14.30
C ILE A 283 25.84 -8.39 -13.54
N SER A 284 25.79 -7.59 -12.48
CA SER A 284 24.61 -7.26 -11.68
C SER A 284 23.99 -5.96 -12.20
N SER A 285 22.67 -5.98 -12.39
CA SER A 285 21.81 -4.85 -12.73
C SER A 285 21.57 -3.92 -11.52
N GLU A 286 22.62 -3.54 -10.80
CA GLU A 286 22.53 -2.63 -9.66
C GLU A 286 22.36 -1.18 -10.15
N ILE A 287 21.32 -0.51 -9.65
CA ILE A 287 21.12 0.93 -9.84
C ILE A 287 22.14 1.62 -8.93
N ASP A 288 23.12 2.32 -9.52
CA ASP A 288 24.03 3.16 -8.75
C ASP A 288 23.28 4.43 -8.33
N LEU A 289 23.10 4.60 -7.03
CA LEU A 289 22.40 5.75 -6.47
C LEU A 289 23.42 6.83 -6.10
N GLU A 290 23.22 8.02 -6.63
CA GLU A 290 24.05 9.19 -6.38
C GLU A 290 23.35 10.14 -5.39
N PRO A 291 24.09 10.73 -4.44
CA PRO A 291 23.53 11.72 -3.53
C PRO A 291 23.25 13.03 -4.27
N PHE A 292 22.18 13.72 -3.90
CA PHE A 292 21.88 15.07 -4.35
C PHE A 292 21.35 15.92 -3.19
N ASP A 293 21.74 17.20 -3.18
CA ASP A 293 21.32 18.16 -2.17
C ASP A 293 20.08 18.94 -2.66
N PHE A 294 19.19 19.28 -1.74
CA PHE A 294 17.99 20.06 -2.01
C PHE A 294 17.56 20.85 -0.77
N GLU A 295 16.62 21.78 -0.98
CA GLU A 295 16.05 22.58 0.09
C GLU A 295 14.65 22.11 0.46
N VAL A 296 14.37 22.03 1.76
CA VAL A 296 13.05 21.79 2.34
C VAL A 296 12.56 23.08 2.97
N ALA A 297 11.28 23.39 2.80
CA ALA A 297 10.63 24.50 3.49
C ALA A 297 9.59 24.02 4.50
N THR A 298 9.53 24.68 5.66
CA THR A 298 8.42 24.53 6.61
C THR A 298 7.80 25.89 6.89
N ILE A 299 6.49 25.93 7.07
CA ILE A 299 5.74 27.13 7.39
C ILE A 299 5.47 27.13 8.89
N GLN A 300 6.04 28.11 9.57
CA GLN A 300 5.77 28.35 10.99
C GLN A 300 4.74 29.46 11.12
N VAL A 301 3.73 29.20 11.93
CA VAL A 301 2.82 30.24 12.40
C VAL A 301 3.56 31.00 13.49
N LYS A 302 3.92 32.26 13.27
CA LYS A 302 4.52 33.05 14.34
C LYS A 302 3.54 33.10 15.51
N ASP A 303 4.04 32.83 16.72
CA ASP A 303 3.26 33.05 17.94
C ASP A 303 2.75 34.51 17.91
N PRO A 304 1.43 34.75 17.92
CA PRO A 304 0.88 36.10 17.92
C PRO A 304 1.48 36.95 19.05
N ILE A 305 1.77 36.36 20.20
CA ILE A 305 2.38 37.07 21.34
C ILE A 305 3.82 37.44 21.03
N GLN A 306 4.60 36.52 20.45
CA GLN A 306 5.96 36.82 20.01
C GLN A 306 5.97 37.89 18.92
N THR A 307 5.03 37.86 17.99
CA THR A 307 4.84 38.89 16.96
C THR A 307 4.55 40.25 17.60
N ALA A 308 3.70 40.28 18.63
CA ALA A 308 3.41 41.48 19.39
C ALA A 308 4.63 41.98 20.18
N GLU A 309 5.44 41.08 20.75
CA GLU A 309 6.69 41.43 21.44
C GLU A 309 7.73 41.99 20.46
N GLU A 310 7.96 41.33 19.32
CA GLU A 310 8.87 41.78 18.27
C GLU A 310 8.47 43.14 17.69
N ALA A 311 7.17 43.39 17.46
CA ALA A 311 6.68 44.66 16.94
C ALA A 311 6.93 45.82 17.91
N VAL A 312 6.81 45.57 19.21
CA VAL A 312 6.94 46.60 20.25
C VAL A 312 8.38 46.83 20.65
N PHE A 313 9.15 45.75 20.81
CA PHE A 313 10.47 45.78 21.44
C PHE A 313 11.62 45.47 20.48
N GLY A 314 11.35 44.92 19.29
CA GLY A 314 12.34 44.37 18.38
C GLY A 314 12.87 42.99 18.84
N SER A 315 13.63 42.31 17.97
CA SER A 315 14.09 40.93 18.18
C SER A 315 15.05 40.71 19.34
N THR A 316 15.57 41.80 19.95
CA THR A 316 16.51 41.76 21.09
C THR A 316 16.03 42.59 22.28
N GLY A 317 14.77 43.04 22.26
CA GLY A 317 14.21 43.89 23.30
C GLY A 317 13.68 43.12 24.52
N PRO A 318 13.26 43.82 25.58
CA PRO A 318 12.58 43.20 26.71
C PRO A 318 11.25 42.56 26.26
N SER A 319 10.76 41.56 27.00
CA SER A 319 9.50 40.88 26.69
C SER A 319 8.32 41.47 27.47
N PHE A 320 7.07 41.14 27.08
CA PHE A 320 5.91 41.48 27.90
C PHE A 320 5.99 40.76 29.25
N THR A 321 5.41 41.38 30.28
CA THR A 321 5.18 40.71 31.58
C THR A 321 4.17 39.58 31.43
N ASP A 322 4.19 38.61 32.35
CA ASP A 322 3.25 37.48 32.33
C ASP A 322 1.78 37.93 32.32
N LEU A 323 1.45 38.98 33.08
CA LEU A 323 0.08 39.52 33.07
C LEU A 323 -0.31 40.14 31.72
N GLN A 324 0.62 40.81 31.02
CA GLN A 324 0.36 41.34 29.68
C GLN A 324 0.19 40.20 28.66
N ARG A 325 1.03 39.16 28.72
CA ARG A 325 0.88 37.96 27.88
C ARG A 325 -0.46 37.28 28.11
N SER A 326 -0.89 37.15 29.37
CA SER A 326 -2.20 36.57 29.69
C SER A 326 -3.37 37.44 29.21
N ILE A 327 -3.23 38.77 29.19
CA ILE A 327 -4.23 39.66 28.57
C ILE A 327 -4.28 39.46 27.05
N LEU A 328 -3.13 39.29 26.38
CA LEU A 328 -3.08 38.98 24.95
C LEU A 328 -3.70 37.62 24.64
N ARG A 329 -3.36 36.57 25.40
CA ARG A 329 -3.97 35.24 25.28
C ARG A 329 -5.48 35.29 25.48
N GLY A 330 -5.93 35.88 26.58
CA GLY A 330 -7.36 36.03 26.82
C GLY A 330 -8.07 36.86 25.74
N ALA A 331 -7.40 37.82 25.10
CA ALA A 331 -7.95 38.51 23.95
C ALA A 331 -8.04 37.63 22.69
N LEU A 332 -7.01 36.82 22.40
CA LEU A 332 -7.00 35.83 21.31
C LEU A 332 -8.08 34.75 21.51
N ASP A 333 -8.35 34.38 22.77
CA ASP A 333 -9.35 33.40 23.20
C ASP A 333 -10.74 34.02 23.42
N ASN A 334 -10.93 35.29 23.04
CA ASN A 334 -12.17 36.07 23.23
C ASN A 334 -12.66 36.27 24.69
N GLN A 335 -11.88 35.90 25.70
CA GLN A 335 -12.22 36.04 27.12
C GLN A 335 -12.42 37.49 27.57
N THR A 336 -13.42 37.78 28.41
CA THR A 336 -13.63 39.11 29.00
C THR A 336 -12.53 39.48 30.00
N TYR A 337 -12.32 40.77 30.27
CA TYR A 337 -11.38 41.18 31.32
C TYR A 337 -11.75 40.64 32.71
N GLN A 338 -13.04 40.35 32.95
CA GLN A 338 -13.51 39.75 34.19
C GLN A 338 -13.06 38.30 34.29
N GLU A 339 -13.18 37.52 33.21
CA GLU A 339 -12.70 36.13 33.14
C GLU A 339 -11.18 36.04 33.30
N ILE A 340 -10.43 36.88 32.57
CA ILE A 340 -8.96 36.95 32.68
C ILE A 340 -8.56 37.31 34.11
N ALA A 341 -9.17 38.35 34.68
CA ALA A 341 -8.87 38.79 36.05
C ALA A 341 -9.20 37.71 37.10
N HIS A 342 -10.34 37.04 36.95
CA HIS A 342 -10.76 35.97 37.85
C HIS A 342 -9.79 34.79 37.80
N SER A 343 -9.40 34.34 36.60
CA SER A 343 -8.47 33.21 36.43
C SER A 343 -7.08 33.45 37.03
N LEU A 344 -6.63 34.71 37.06
CA LEU A 344 -5.31 35.10 37.53
C LEU A 344 -5.30 35.69 38.95
N GLY A 345 -6.47 35.82 39.60
CA GLY A 345 -6.59 36.42 40.93
C GLY A 345 -6.35 37.93 41.00
N TYR A 346 -6.53 38.66 39.89
CA TYR A 346 -6.35 40.11 39.82
C TYR A 346 -7.67 40.88 39.92
N ASN A 347 -7.60 42.17 40.24
CA ASN A 347 -8.74 43.07 40.17
C ASN A 347 -9.11 43.38 38.71
N SER A 348 -10.38 43.21 38.33
CA SER A 348 -10.85 43.40 36.95
C SER A 348 -10.64 44.82 36.40
N LYS A 349 -10.77 45.87 37.23
CA LYS A 349 -10.48 47.25 36.81
C LYS A 349 -8.99 47.46 36.51
N TYR A 350 -8.11 46.78 37.26
CA TYR A 350 -6.67 46.83 37.03
C TYR A 350 -6.30 46.16 35.71
N VAL A 351 -6.82 44.96 35.44
CA VAL A 351 -6.62 44.24 34.16
C VAL A 351 -7.15 45.05 32.98
N GLN A 352 -8.32 45.68 33.11
CA GLN A 352 -8.88 46.54 32.07
C GLN A 352 -8.02 47.78 31.77
N SER A 353 -7.49 48.43 32.82
CA SER A 353 -6.57 49.58 32.68
C SER A 353 -5.28 49.18 31.97
N LEU A 354 -4.69 48.04 32.34
CA LEU A 354 -3.48 47.51 31.73
C LEU A 354 -3.71 47.12 30.27
N GLY A 355 -4.82 46.43 29.97
CA GLY A 355 -5.20 46.07 28.61
C GLY A 355 -5.40 47.31 27.72
N SER A 356 -6.02 48.36 28.24
CA SER A 356 -6.20 49.63 27.48
C SER A 356 -4.87 50.28 27.10
N LYS A 357 -3.86 50.23 27.98
CA LYS A 357 -2.49 50.70 27.67
C LYS A 357 -1.82 49.82 26.63
N LEU A 358 -2.00 48.49 26.75
CA LEU A 358 -1.43 47.51 25.84
C LEU A 358 -1.95 47.71 24.40
N TRP A 359 -3.25 47.93 24.21
CA TRP A 359 -3.83 48.19 22.89
C TRP A 359 -3.31 49.47 22.24
N LYS A 360 -3.12 50.53 23.04
CA LYS A 360 -2.53 51.79 22.55
C LYS A 360 -1.10 51.57 22.07
N LEU A 361 -0.30 50.87 22.86
CA LEU A 361 1.09 50.57 22.55
C LEU A 361 1.24 49.69 21.30
N LEU A 362 0.39 48.67 21.15
CA LEU A 362 0.37 47.85 19.93
C LEU A 362 -0.12 48.63 18.70
N THR A 363 -1.07 49.55 18.88
CA THR A 363 -1.55 50.44 17.81
C THR A 363 -0.43 51.34 17.28
N GLU A 364 0.40 51.87 18.18
CA GLU A 364 1.55 52.70 17.83
C GLU A 364 2.63 51.86 17.12
N ALA A 365 2.96 50.68 17.67
CA ALA A 365 4.00 49.80 17.12
C ALA A 365 3.68 49.25 15.73
N LEU A 366 2.43 48.81 15.50
CA LEU A 366 2.01 48.19 14.23
C LEU A 366 1.51 49.21 13.20
N ALA A 367 1.51 50.50 13.54
CA ALA A 367 0.99 51.60 12.71
C ALA A 367 -0.45 51.39 12.19
N GLN A 368 -1.26 50.60 12.91
CA GLN A 368 -2.66 50.34 12.61
C GLN A 368 -3.47 50.18 13.90
N LYS A 369 -4.77 50.49 13.88
CA LYS A 369 -5.62 50.45 15.09
C LYS A 369 -5.74 49.01 15.61
N VAL A 370 -5.23 48.76 16.81
CA VAL A 370 -5.34 47.47 17.53
C VAL A 370 -6.34 47.59 18.67
N THR A 371 -7.26 46.63 18.76
CA THR A 371 -8.25 46.45 19.81
C THR A 371 -8.29 44.99 20.22
N LYS A 372 -8.86 44.70 21.39
CA LYS A 372 -9.11 43.31 21.83
C LYS A 372 -9.80 42.47 20.74
N THR A 373 -10.76 43.06 20.02
CA THR A 373 -11.59 42.37 19.03
C THR A 373 -10.93 42.14 17.68
N ASN A 374 -9.90 42.91 17.31
CA ASN A 374 -9.18 42.71 16.04
C ASN A 374 -7.74 42.20 16.24
N LEU A 375 -7.32 41.95 17.48
CA LEU A 375 -5.98 41.51 17.82
C LEU A 375 -5.57 40.26 17.00
N LYS A 376 -6.47 39.28 16.91
CA LYS A 376 -6.25 38.05 16.15
C LYS A 376 -5.96 38.33 14.68
N SER A 377 -6.74 39.19 14.02
CA SER A 377 -6.50 39.52 12.60
C SER A 377 -5.27 40.39 12.37
N VAL A 378 -4.92 41.23 13.35
CA VAL A 378 -3.73 42.10 13.28
C VAL A 378 -2.44 41.30 13.50
N LEU A 379 -2.44 40.32 14.41
CA LEU A 379 -1.26 39.51 14.74
C LEU A 379 -1.10 38.24 13.89
N ASN A 380 -2.18 37.69 13.32
CA ASN A 380 -2.13 36.55 12.38
C ASN A 380 -1.46 36.89 11.02
N ALA A 381 -0.73 38.00 10.92
CA ALA A 381 -0.10 38.45 9.69
C ALA A 381 1.29 37.84 9.42
N GLY A 382 1.80 36.95 10.27
CA GLY A 382 3.17 36.44 10.17
C GLY A 382 3.23 34.93 9.98
N LEU A 383 3.21 34.46 8.75
CA LEU A 383 3.81 33.17 8.41
C LEU A 383 5.30 33.40 8.16
N THR A 384 6.15 32.55 8.73
CA THR A 384 7.57 32.49 8.33
C THR A 384 7.83 31.19 7.60
N ILE A 385 8.66 31.27 6.57
CA ILE A 385 9.12 30.10 5.82
C ILE A 385 10.55 29.84 6.25
N ASP A 386 10.74 28.75 6.99
CA ASP A 386 12.05 28.28 7.39
C ASP A 386 12.55 27.28 6.35
N ARG A 387 13.78 27.48 5.88
CA ARG A 387 14.41 26.68 4.82
C ARG A 387 15.61 25.92 5.36
N HIS A 388 15.69 24.64 5.04
CA HIS A 388 16.71 23.73 5.51
C HIS A 388 17.30 22.93 4.35
N GLN A 389 18.60 22.65 4.41
CA GLN A 389 19.28 21.84 3.40
C GLN A 389 19.24 20.37 3.80
N HIS A 390 18.80 19.52 2.88
CA HIS A 390 18.72 18.07 3.01
C HIS A 390 19.45 17.38 1.86
N GLN A 391 19.70 16.08 2.04
CA GLN A 391 20.33 15.24 1.04
C GLN A 391 19.54 13.93 0.92
N ALA A 392 19.31 13.49 -0.32
CA ALA A 392 18.72 12.20 -0.65
C ALA A 392 19.57 11.51 -1.72
N TYR A 393 19.18 10.29 -2.07
CA TYR A 393 19.84 9.47 -3.07
C TYR A 393 18.89 9.23 -4.23
N GLY A 394 19.43 9.19 -5.44
CA GLY A 394 18.62 8.99 -6.64
C GLY A 394 19.46 8.49 -7.81
N PHE A 395 18.81 8.25 -8.94
CA PHE A 395 19.51 7.99 -10.20
C PHE A 395 18.80 8.68 -11.35
N THR A 396 19.54 8.97 -12.41
CA THR A 396 18.99 9.60 -13.62
C THR A 396 18.83 8.57 -14.73
N GLN A 397 17.60 8.40 -15.21
CA GLN A 397 17.29 7.62 -16.40
C GLN A 397 17.39 8.51 -17.65
N TYR A 398 18.36 8.23 -18.51
CA TYR A 398 18.46 8.89 -19.80
C TYR A 398 17.43 8.33 -20.79
N LEU A 399 16.66 9.21 -21.44
CA LEU A 399 15.59 8.85 -22.40
C LEU A 399 15.98 9.11 -23.87
N GLY A 400 17.18 9.65 -24.11
CA GLY A 400 17.63 10.07 -25.43
C GLY A 400 17.57 11.59 -25.64
N ASN A 401 18.37 12.10 -26.58
CA ASN A 401 18.37 13.51 -27.00
C ASN A 401 18.53 14.55 -25.88
N GLY A 402 19.18 14.20 -24.77
CA GLY A 402 19.37 15.11 -23.64
C GLY A 402 18.19 15.16 -22.66
N VAL A 403 17.17 14.32 -22.85
CA VAL A 403 16.04 14.20 -21.94
C VAL A 403 16.37 13.21 -20.83
N GLU A 404 16.18 13.65 -19.59
CA GLU A 404 16.52 12.93 -18.37
C GLU A 404 15.28 12.79 -17.48
N LEU A 405 15.14 11.62 -16.85
CA LEU A 405 14.14 11.33 -15.82
C LEU A 405 14.86 11.03 -14.51
N GLU A 406 14.84 11.98 -13.58
CA GLU A 406 15.42 11.84 -12.26
C GLU A 406 14.49 11.03 -11.34
N MET A 407 15.02 10.01 -10.69
CA MET A 407 14.31 9.13 -9.77
C MET A 407 14.93 9.23 -8.38
N VAL A 408 14.10 9.34 -7.35
CA VAL A 408 14.50 9.50 -5.95
C VAL A 408 14.25 8.22 -5.18
N ALA A 409 15.21 7.79 -4.36
CA ALA A 409 15.10 6.61 -3.50
C ALA A 409 14.29 6.94 -2.26
N ILE A 410 13.10 6.36 -2.19
CA ILE A 410 12.19 6.49 -1.06
C ILE A 410 12.47 5.33 -0.09
N PRO A 411 12.82 5.61 1.18
CA PRO A 411 13.16 4.57 2.15
C PRO A 411 11.94 3.72 2.49
N GLU A 412 12.17 2.52 3.02
CA GLU A 412 11.06 1.77 3.64
C GLU A 412 10.64 2.43 4.96
N GLY A 413 9.36 2.31 5.30
CA GLY A 413 8.85 2.83 6.57
C GLY A 413 7.37 2.57 6.76
N SER A 414 6.86 2.99 7.92
CA SER A 414 5.44 2.94 8.22
C SER A 414 4.91 4.32 8.57
N PHE A 415 3.69 4.62 8.15
CA PHE A 415 3.00 5.88 8.43
C PHE A 415 1.51 5.65 8.71
N ILE A 416 0.83 6.71 9.14
CA ILE A 416 -0.64 6.73 9.26
C ILE A 416 -1.19 7.36 7.99
N MET A 417 -1.92 6.57 7.21
CA MET A 417 -2.58 6.99 5.98
C MET A 417 -3.98 7.54 6.28
N GLY A 418 -4.40 8.55 5.54
CA GLY A 418 -5.64 9.30 5.78
C GLY A 418 -5.47 10.48 6.74
N SER A 419 -6.55 11.21 6.99
CA SER A 419 -6.53 12.42 7.83
C SER A 419 -7.43 12.25 9.07
N PRO A 420 -7.10 12.90 10.20
CA PRO A 420 -7.94 12.85 11.39
C PRO A 420 -9.22 13.68 11.18
N GLU A 421 -10.33 13.28 11.81
CA GLU A 421 -11.61 14.02 11.75
C GLU A 421 -11.51 15.50 12.17
N THR A 422 -10.46 15.87 12.90
CA THR A 422 -10.19 17.24 13.35
C THR A 422 -9.40 18.08 12.34
N GLU A 423 -8.89 17.49 11.27
CA GLU A 423 -8.18 18.20 10.21
C GLU A 423 -9.16 19.08 9.41
N GLU A 424 -8.78 20.32 9.12
CA GLU A 424 -9.59 21.22 8.29
C GLU A 424 -9.72 20.65 6.87
N GLY A 425 -10.92 20.69 6.29
CA GLY A 425 -11.16 20.10 4.97
C GLY A 425 -11.19 18.57 4.91
N HIS A 426 -11.16 17.86 6.07
CA HIS A 426 -11.34 16.41 6.13
C HIS A 426 -12.59 15.93 5.39
N SER A 427 -12.45 14.84 4.64
CA SER A 427 -13.53 14.12 3.95
C SER A 427 -13.61 12.67 4.44
N ASP A 428 -14.82 12.09 4.44
CA ASP A 428 -15.09 10.73 4.94
C ASP A 428 -14.33 9.64 4.15
N ASP A 429 -13.94 9.93 2.90
CA ASP A 429 -13.13 9.04 2.06
C ASP A 429 -11.64 9.00 2.42
N GLU A 430 -11.23 9.84 3.36
CA GLU A 430 -9.91 9.86 3.99
C GLU A 430 -9.87 9.06 5.31
N SER A 431 -11.00 8.46 5.69
CA SER A 431 -11.19 7.66 6.91
C SER A 431 -11.41 6.17 6.62
N PRO A 432 -11.13 5.25 7.56
CA PRO A 432 -10.42 5.50 8.81
C PRO A 432 -8.91 5.68 8.60
N GLN A 433 -8.30 6.47 9.49
CA GLN A 433 -6.85 6.48 9.59
C GLN A 433 -6.32 5.09 9.96
N HIS A 434 -5.36 4.59 9.18
CA HIS A 434 -4.82 3.25 9.38
C HIS A 434 -3.32 3.23 9.14
N ARG A 435 -2.63 2.26 9.75
CA ARG A 435 -1.18 2.12 9.63
C ARG A 435 -0.84 1.35 8.37
N VAL A 436 0.03 1.93 7.53
CA VAL A 436 0.53 1.29 6.30
C VAL A 436 2.05 1.19 6.39
N THR A 437 2.62 0.07 5.94
CA THR A 437 4.07 -0.15 5.82
C THR A 437 4.46 -0.23 4.36
N VAL A 438 5.26 0.71 3.89
CA VAL A 438 5.69 0.83 2.50
C VAL A 438 7.13 0.33 2.38
N LYS A 439 7.39 -0.58 1.45
CA LYS A 439 8.74 -1.03 1.10
C LYS A 439 9.48 0.05 0.33
N SER A 440 10.81 0.09 0.42
CA SER A 440 11.63 1.04 -0.33
C SER A 440 11.39 0.94 -1.83
N PHE A 441 11.33 2.08 -2.50
CA PHE A 441 11.07 2.16 -3.94
C PHE A 441 11.71 3.41 -4.54
N LEU A 442 11.64 3.55 -5.86
CA LEU A 442 12.09 4.75 -6.58
C LEU A 442 10.87 5.48 -7.13
N MET A 443 10.82 6.79 -6.95
CA MET A 443 9.73 7.66 -7.44
C MET A 443 10.32 8.80 -8.28
N GLY A 444 9.60 9.25 -9.30
CA GLY A 444 10.05 10.40 -10.09
C GLY A 444 10.21 11.62 -9.20
N LYS A 445 11.34 12.34 -9.33
CA LYS A 445 11.63 13.55 -8.54
C LYS A 445 10.59 14.65 -8.72
N TYR A 446 9.96 14.65 -9.90
CA TYR A 446 8.98 15.59 -10.40
C TYR A 446 7.84 14.83 -11.07
N PRO A 447 6.65 15.45 -11.25
CA PRO A 447 5.69 15.01 -12.25
C PRO A 447 6.35 14.88 -13.63
N VAL A 448 5.89 13.91 -14.43
CA VAL A 448 6.43 13.67 -15.79
C VAL A 448 6.30 14.94 -16.63
N THR A 449 7.41 15.39 -17.21
CA THR A 449 7.43 16.62 -18.03
C THR A 449 6.98 16.36 -19.46
N GLN A 450 6.60 17.42 -20.18
CA GLN A 450 6.24 17.32 -21.60
C GLN A 450 7.38 16.79 -22.47
N ALA A 451 8.63 17.17 -22.19
CA ALA A 451 9.79 16.63 -22.91
C ALA A 451 9.99 15.12 -22.66
N GLN A 452 9.83 14.66 -21.41
CA GLN A 452 9.89 13.24 -21.05
C GLN A 452 8.75 12.46 -21.72
N TRP A 453 7.52 13.00 -21.68
CA TRP A 453 6.36 12.43 -22.37
C TRP A 453 6.62 12.23 -23.85
N GLN A 454 7.05 13.27 -24.56
CA GLN A 454 7.37 13.22 -25.99
C GLN A 454 8.44 12.17 -26.30
N ALA A 455 9.50 12.08 -25.49
CA ALA A 455 10.55 11.09 -25.67
C ALA A 455 10.03 9.65 -25.56
N VAL A 456 9.17 9.36 -24.58
CA VAL A 456 8.59 8.02 -24.39
C VAL A 456 7.46 7.72 -25.37
N ALA A 457 6.65 8.71 -25.75
CA ALA A 457 5.61 8.57 -26.77
C ALA A 457 6.19 8.25 -28.17
N ALA A 458 7.45 8.61 -28.42
CA ALA A 458 8.18 8.23 -29.64
C ALA A 458 8.73 6.80 -29.63
N LEU A 459 8.76 6.13 -28.47
CA LEU A 459 9.18 4.73 -28.36
C LEU A 459 8.13 3.78 -28.97
N PRO A 460 8.51 2.55 -29.34
CA PRO A 460 7.56 1.57 -29.87
C PRO A 460 6.35 1.38 -28.95
N GLN A 461 5.16 1.42 -29.54
CA GLN A 461 3.90 1.19 -28.85
C GLN A 461 3.85 -0.20 -28.22
N VAL A 462 3.28 -0.28 -27.01
CA VAL A 462 3.01 -1.53 -26.30
C VAL A 462 1.55 -1.93 -26.48
N ASN A 463 0.62 -1.18 -25.89
CA ASN A 463 -0.80 -1.48 -25.87
C ASN A 463 -1.63 -0.44 -26.63
N ARG A 464 -1.24 0.84 -26.58
CA ARG A 464 -2.00 1.93 -27.22
C ARG A 464 -1.16 3.07 -27.76
N GLU A 465 -1.72 3.81 -28.71
CA GLU A 465 -1.12 5.04 -29.22
C GLU A 465 -1.15 6.13 -28.15
N LEU A 466 -0.07 6.93 -28.09
CA LEU A 466 0.05 8.11 -27.25
C LEU A 466 0.11 9.33 -28.16
N GLU A 467 -0.74 10.33 -27.92
CA GLU A 467 -0.58 11.66 -28.50
C GLU A 467 0.73 12.27 -27.97
N PRO A 468 1.70 12.62 -28.84
CA PRO A 468 3.00 13.13 -28.37
C PRO A 468 2.93 14.50 -27.70
N ASP A 469 1.97 15.36 -28.04
CA ASP A 469 1.89 16.72 -27.48
C ASP A 469 0.47 17.07 -26.94
N PRO A 470 -0.02 16.35 -25.92
CA PRO A 470 -1.41 16.44 -25.47
C PRO A 470 -1.68 17.71 -24.64
N SER A 471 -0.66 18.30 -24.02
CA SER A 471 -0.82 19.33 -23.01
C SER A 471 -1.37 20.65 -23.57
N HIS A 472 -2.28 21.28 -22.84
CA HIS A 472 -2.72 22.65 -23.05
C HIS A 472 -1.62 23.68 -22.79
N PHE A 473 -0.98 23.63 -21.62
CA PHE A 473 -0.01 24.64 -21.20
C PHE A 473 1.38 24.27 -21.68
N LYS A 474 1.87 24.91 -22.75
CA LYS A 474 3.10 24.48 -23.43
C LYS A 474 4.39 24.87 -22.68
N GLY A 475 5.32 23.91 -22.60
CA GLY A 475 6.69 24.13 -22.13
C GLY A 475 7.38 22.80 -21.80
N GLU A 476 8.60 22.61 -22.30
CA GLU A 476 9.33 21.32 -22.19
C GLU A 476 9.44 20.79 -20.75
N ASN A 477 9.66 21.68 -19.78
CA ASN A 477 9.79 21.35 -18.35
C ASN A 477 8.49 21.49 -17.55
N ARG A 478 7.35 21.75 -18.20
CA ARG A 478 6.04 21.73 -17.54
C ARG A 478 5.56 20.28 -17.41
N PRO A 479 4.73 19.97 -16.40
CA PRO A 479 4.11 18.65 -16.33
C PRO A 479 3.28 18.38 -17.59
N VAL A 480 3.29 17.14 -18.05
CA VAL A 480 2.33 16.70 -19.06
C VAL A 480 0.93 16.63 -18.44
N GLU A 481 -0.02 17.29 -19.06
CA GLU A 481 -1.45 17.20 -18.73
C GLU A 481 -2.29 16.92 -19.98
N GLN A 482 -3.60 16.74 -19.80
CA GLN A 482 -4.54 16.14 -20.77
C GLN A 482 -4.28 14.67 -21.12
N VAL A 483 -3.72 13.92 -20.18
CA VAL A 483 -3.47 12.47 -20.32
C VAL A 483 -4.41 11.66 -19.43
N SER A 484 -4.96 10.57 -19.97
CA SER A 484 -5.76 9.64 -19.19
C SER A 484 -4.87 8.71 -18.37
N TRP A 485 -5.45 8.07 -17.34
CA TRP A 485 -4.75 7.04 -16.57
C TRP A 485 -4.13 5.95 -17.45
N TYR A 486 -4.87 5.51 -18.48
CA TYR A 486 -4.40 4.50 -19.43
C TYR A 486 -3.22 4.98 -20.28
N ASP A 487 -3.15 6.27 -20.59
CA ASP A 487 -2.01 6.84 -21.32
C ASP A 487 -0.78 6.86 -20.40
N ALA A 488 -0.96 7.17 -19.12
CA ALA A 488 0.11 7.11 -18.12
C ALA A 488 0.63 5.68 -17.89
N VAL A 489 -0.25 4.67 -17.90
CA VAL A 489 0.15 3.25 -17.86
C VAL A 489 0.95 2.86 -19.10
N GLU A 490 0.48 3.21 -20.30
CA GLU A 490 1.22 2.96 -21.54
C GLU A 490 2.59 3.65 -21.54
N PHE A 491 2.69 4.87 -21.01
CA PHE A 491 3.98 5.55 -20.81
C PHE A 491 4.92 4.71 -19.94
N CYS A 492 4.45 4.22 -18.79
CA CYS A 492 5.23 3.35 -17.91
C CYS A 492 5.63 2.04 -18.58
N GLU A 493 4.76 1.44 -19.39
CA GLU A 493 5.03 0.19 -20.11
C GLU A 493 6.07 0.37 -21.22
N ARG A 494 5.96 1.43 -22.03
CA ARG A 494 6.97 1.78 -23.04
C ARG A 494 8.32 2.03 -22.39
N LEU A 495 8.35 2.81 -21.32
CA LEU A 495 9.58 3.09 -20.57
C LEU A 495 10.18 1.81 -19.99
N SER A 496 9.34 0.92 -19.44
CA SER A 496 9.77 -0.37 -18.92
C SER A 496 10.37 -1.28 -19.99
N GLN A 497 9.73 -1.35 -21.15
CA GLN A 497 10.24 -2.15 -22.27
C GLN A 497 11.55 -1.59 -22.83
N HIS A 498 11.70 -0.27 -22.88
CA HIS A 498 12.89 0.39 -23.39
C HIS A 498 14.10 0.21 -22.44
N THR A 499 13.87 0.42 -21.14
CA THR A 499 14.93 0.43 -20.12
C THR A 499 15.20 -0.95 -19.51
N LYS A 500 14.29 -1.91 -19.72
CA LYS A 500 14.26 -3.24 -19.06
C LYS A 500 14.15 -3.14 -17.54
N ARG A 501 13.50 -2.08 -17.04
CA ARG A 501 13.24 -1.83 -15.61
C ARG A 501 11.72 -1.71 -15.37
N PRO A 502 11.21 -2.06 -14.19
CA PRO A 502 9.76 -2.08 -13.93
C PRO A 502 9.22 -0.69 -13.52
N TYR A 503 9.04 0.21 -14.48
CA TYR A 503 8.35 1.49 -14.25
C TYR A 503 6.84 1.27 -14.18
N ARG A 504 6.18 1.95 -13.24
CA ARG A 504 4.74 1.89 -13.02
C ARG A 504 4.26 3.16 -12.30
N LEU A 505 2.95 3.37 -12.28
CA LEU A 505 2.33 4.34 -11.37
C LEU A 505 2.55 3.91 -9.90
N PRO A 506 2.70 4.87 -8.97
CA PRO A 506 2.74 4.55 -7.55
C PRO A 506 1.39 3.99 -7.09
N SER A 507 1.40 3.15 -6.06
CA SER A 507 0.15 2.94 -5.31
C SER A 507 -0.20 4.24 -4.60
N GLU A 508 -1.46 4.38 -4.22
CA GLU A 508 -1.92 5.49 -3.42
C GLU A 508 -1.13 5.59 -2.11
N ALA A 509 -0.97 4.46 -1.43
CA ALA A 509 -0.19 4.40 -0.19
C ALA A 509 1.26 4.83 -0.39
N GLN A 510 1.88 4.45 -1.53
CA GLN A 510 3.22 4.93 -1.89
C GLN A 510 3.24 6.44 -2.12
N TRP A 511 2.22 6.99 -2.78
CA TRP A 511 2.11 8.41 -3.05
C TRP A 511 1.94 9.22 -1.77
N GLU A 512 1.00 8.86 -0.88
CA GLU A 512 0.78 9.60 0.38
C GLU A 512 1.97 9.47 1.33
N TYR A 513 2.57 8.28 1.45
CA TYR A 513 3.79 8.08 2.22
C TYR A 513 4.91 9.01 1.73
N ALA A 514 5.10 9.04 0.41
CA ALA A 514 6.11 9.86 -0.23
C ALA A 514 5.82 11.35 -0.08
N CYS A 515 4.55 11.77 -0.20
CA CYS A 515 4.09 13.16 -0.04
C CYS A 515 4.36 13.67 1.38
N ARG A 516 3.95 12.89 2.40
CA ARG A 516 4.14 13.23 3.81
C ARG A 516 5.59 13.27 4.23
N ALA A 517 6.44 12.39 3.67
CA ALA A 517 7.86 12.31 3.98
C ALA A 517 8.19 12.30 5.50
N GLY A 518 7.31 11.69 6.30
CA GLY A 518 7.44 11.60 7.76
C GLY A 518 6.62 12.60 8.57
N THR A 519 5.99 13.60 7.94
CA THR A 519 5.07 14.52 8.65
C THR A 519 3.70 13.88 8.90
N THR A 520 3.00 14.40 9.90
CA THR A 520 1.60 14.04 10.21
C THR A 520 0.64 15.20 9.96
N THR A 521 1.16 16.30 9.42
CA THR A 521 0.41 17.53 9.14
C THR A 521 -0.30 17.44 7.79
N PRO A 522 -1.25 18.35 7.48
CA PRO A 522 -1.95 18.36 6.20
C PRO A 522 -1.01 18.51 5.00
N PHE A 523 0.08 19.27 5.15
CA PHE A 523 1.11 19.43 4.12
C PHE A 523 2.48 19.05 4.66
N HIS A 524 3.44 18.69 3.80
CA HIS A 524 4.83 18.53 4.23
C HIS A 524 5.46 19.86 4.71
N PHE A 525 4.83 21.00 4.37
CA PHE A 525 5.18 22.31 4.89
C PHE A 525 4.72 22.55 6.34
N GLY A 526 3.79 21.75 6.87
CA GLY A 526 3.17 21.93 8.19
C GLY A 526 1.66 22.11 8.12
N GLU A 527 1.11 22.93 9.03
CA GLU A 527 -0.34 23.12 9.25
C GLU A 527 -1.03 24.01 8.19
N THR A 528 -0.30 24.52 7.20
CA THR A 528 -0.84 25.39 6.16
C THR A 528 0.01 25.33 4.89
N ILE A 529 -0.41 26.06 3.85
CA ILE A 529 0.22 26.15 2.53
C ILE A 529 0.18 27.60 2.04
N THR A 530 1.16 27.98 1.22
CA THR A 530 1.25 29.31 0.59
C THR A 530 1.60 29.18 -0.89
N THR A 531 1.12 30.13 -1.71
CA THR A 531 1.46 30.21 -3.14
C THR A 531 2.94 30.52 -3.40
N ASP A 532 3.73 30.82 -2.37
CA ASP A 532 5.19 30.97 -2.47
C ASP A 532 5.92 29.62 -2.52
N LEU A 533 5.23 28.52 -2.18
CA LEU A 533 5.81 27.17 -2.09
C LEU A 533 5.06 26.13 -2.93
N ALA A 534 3.88 26.45 -3.45
CA ALA A 534 3.03 25.54 -4.21
C ALA A 534 2.13 26.30 -5.20
N ASN A 535 1.68 25.62 -6.27
CA ASN A 535 0.81 26.21 -7.29
C ASN A 535 -0.63 25.70 -7.15
N TYR A 536 -1.55 26.53 -6.68
CA TYR A 536 -2.98 26.24 -6.48
C TYR A 536 -3.81 27.54 -6.64
N ASP A 537 -5.14 27.49 -6.46
CA ASP A 537 -5.96 28.70 -6.45
C ASP A 537 -5.70 29.55 -5.21
N GLY A 538 -4.76 30.49 -5.35
CA GLY A 538 -4.37 31.45 -4.32
C GLY A 538 -5.47 32.40 -3.84
N ASN A 539 -6.68 32.39 -4.43
CA ASN A 539 -7.80 33.15 -3.90
C ASN A 539 -8.38 32.56 -2.60
N TYR A 540 -8.02 31.33 -2.28
CA TYR A 540 -8.44 30.59 -1.09
C TYR A 540 -7.27 30.38 -0.13
N THR A 541 -7.60 30.09 1.12
CA THR A 541 -6.63 29.92 2.22
C THR A 541 -6.97 28.65 2.98
N TYR A 542 -5.96 28.04 3.59
CA TYR A 542 -6.14 26.88 4.48
C TYR A 542 -5.57 27.18 5.86
N GLY A 543 -6.35 26.97 6.92
CA GLY A 543 -5.92 27.22 8.29
C GLY A 543 -5.43 28.65 8.52
N SER A 544 -4.17 28.80 8.91
CA SER A 544 -3.51 30.12 9.14
C SER A 544 -2.92 30.74 7.87
N GLY A 545 -3.13 30.12 6.71
CA GLY A 545 -2.68 30.56 5.40
C GLY A 545 -3.19 31.94 5.01
N SER A 546 -2.53 32.56 4.03
CA SER A 546 -2.94 33.85 3.47
C SER A 546 -3.20 33.75 1.98
N LYS A 547 -4.07 34.62 1.45
CA LYS A 547 -4.35 34.65 0.02
C LYS A 547 -3.09 35.02 -0.75
N GLY A 548 -2.91 34.34 -1.87
CA GLY A 548 -1.73 34.46 -2.71
C GLY A 548 -2.08 34.70 -4.18
N LYS A 549 -1.08 34.52 -5.04
CA LYS A 549 -1.26 34.70 -6.48
C LYS A 549 -1.88 33.44 -7.09
N TYR A 550 -3.03 33.57 -7.73
CA TYR A 550 -3.58 32.52 -8.57
C TYR A 550 -2.99 32.61 -9.99
N LEU A 551 -2.11 31.67 -10.34
CA LEU A 551 -1.40 31.68 -11.62
C LEU A 551 -2.30 31.36 -12.82
N GLN A 552 -3.36 30.57 -12.63
CA GLN A 552 -4.27 30.12 -13.69
C GLN A 552 -3.60 29.28 -14.81
N GLU A 553 -2.45 28.69 -14.50
CA GLU A 553 -1.69 27.81 -15.38
C GLU A 553 -0.81 26.88 -14.55
N THR A 554 -0.31 25.80 -15.18
CA THR A 554 0.76 24.99 -14.57
C THR A 554 2.03 25.83 -14.39
N THR A 555 3.04 25.30 -13.71
CA THR A 555 4.40 25.84 -13.68
C THR A 555 5.38 24.78 -14.13
N PRO A 556 6.58 25.15 -14.63
CA PRO A 556 7.68 24.20 -14.77
C PRO A 556 7.89 23.44 -13.46
N VAL A 557 8.19 22.15 -13.55
CA VAL A 557 8.40 21.33 -12.35
C VAL A 557 9.54 21.87 -11.50
N GLY A 558 9.40 21.84 -10.18
CA GLY A 558 10.38 22.36 -9.23
C GLY A 558 10.49 23.89 -9.17
N SER A 559 9.53 24.65 -9.72
CA SER A 559 9.58 26.12 -9.79
C SER A 559 9.72 26.82 -8.43
N PHE A 560 9.27 26.19 -7.34
CA PHE A 560 9.33 26.74 -5.99
C PHE A 560 10.67 26.48 -5.29
N GLY A 561 11.56 25.69 -5.90
CA GLY A 561 12.90 25.40 -5.40
C GLY A 561 12.93 24.60 -4.10
N VAL A 562 11.80 24.02 -3.69
CA VAL A 562 11.65 23.27 -2.44
C VAL A 562 11.08 21.89 -2.69
N ALA A 563 11.65 20.91 -2.01
CA ALA A 563 11.15 19.54 -1.95
C ALA A 563 10.61 19.22 -0.55
N ASN A 564 9.96 18.08 -0.41
CA ASN A 564 9.72 17.47 0.90
C ASN A 564 10.98 16.74 1.42
N ASP A 565 10.91 16.19 2.64
CA ASP A 565 12.07 15.57 3.31
C ASP A 565 12.66 14.36 2.57
N PHE A 566 11.95 13.78 1.60
CA PHE A 566 12.46 12.72 0.74
C PHE A 566 13.09 13.22 -0.56
N GLY A 567 12.98 14.51 -0.89
CA GLY A 567 13.56 15.09 -2.11
C GLY A 567 12.60 15.11 -3.31
N LEU A 568 11.29 15.00 -3.08
CA LEU A 568 10.24 15.09 -4.08
C LEU A 568 9.67 16.50 -4.15
N TYR A 569 9.40 16.98 -5.37
CA TYR A 569 8.88 18.31 -5.65
C TYR A 569 7.44 18.27 -6.12
N ASP A 570 6.74 19.40 -5.98
CA ASP A 570 5.38 19.61 -6.49
C ASP A 570 4.31 18.63 -5.95
N MET A 571 4.56 17.98 -4.80
CA MET A 571 3.62 17.05 -4.14
C MET A 571 2.31 17.70 -3.65
N HIS A 572 2.23 19.04 -3.69
CA HIS A 572 1.06 19.83 -3.34
C HIS A 572 0.77 20.85 -4.45
N GLY A 573 -0.25 20.58 -5.28
CA GLY A 573 -0.70 21.44 -6.37
C GLY A 573 -0.06 21.14 -7.74
N ASN A 574 0.00 22.15 -8.60
CA ASN A 574 0.42 22.10 -10.00
C ASN A 574 -0.47 21.20 -10.88
N VAL A 575 -0.43 19.88 -10.74
CA VAL A 575 -1.28 18.92 -11.48
C VAL A 575 -1.69 17.77 -10.56
N TRP A 576 -2.90 17.25 -10.78
CA TRP A 576 -3.33 16.01 -10.16
C TRP A 576 -2.50 14.84 -10.71
N GLU A 577 -2.11 13.91 -9.84
CA GLU A 577 -1.24 12.79 -10.19
C GLU A 577 -1.96 11.44 -10.12
N TRP A 578 -1.90 10.66 -11.20
CA TRP A 578 -2.52 9.32 -11.27
C TRP A 578 -1.81 8.31 -10.37
N CYS A 579 -2.58 7.65 -9.50
CA CYS A 579 -2.16 6.44 -8.79
C CYS A 579 -2.64 5.18 -9.53
N ALA A 580 -2.03 4.03 -9.23
CA ALA A 580 -2.44 2.75 -9.83
C ALA A 580 -3.85 2.29 -9.37
N ASP A 581 -4.25 2.72 -8.17
CA ASP A 581 -5.42 2.26 -7.42
C ASP A 581 -6.74 2.62 -8.10
N HIS A 582 -7.76 1.80 -7.83
CA HIS A 582 -9.14 2.23 -8.02
C HIS A 582 -9.49 3.22 -6.90
N TRP A 583 -10.44 4.12 -7.15
CA TRP A 583 -10.96 5.00 -6.11
C TRP A 583 -11.97 4.24 -5.23
N HIS A 584 -11.82 4.38 -3.92
CA HIS A 584 -12.73 3.85 -2.89
C HIS A 584 -13.26 5.00 -2.04
N SER A 585 -14.49 4.86 -1.55
CA SER A 585 -15.16 5.91 -0.76
C SER A 585 -14.71 6.00 0.69
N ASN A 586 -13.78 5.15 1.13
CA ASN A 586 -13.17 5.12 2.47
C ASN A 586 -11.92 4.22 2.43
N TYR A 587 -11.28 4.01 3.58
CA TYR A 587 -10.16 3.10 3.81
C TYR A 587 -10.55 1.83 4.60
N GLU A 588 -11.83 1.49 4.67
CA GLU A 588 -12.24 0.20 5.25
C GLU A 588 -11.69 -0.92 4.37
N ASP A 589 -10.92 -1.83 4.97
CA ASP A 589 -10.22 -2.93 4.28
C ASP A 589 -9.09 -2.51 3.32
N ALA A 590 -8.60 -1.27 3.41
CA ALA A 590 -7.45 -0.80 2.63
C ALA A 590 -6.19 -1.65 2.88
N PRO A 591 -5.35 -1.91 1.84
CA PRO A 591 -4.08 -2.60 2.02
C PRO A 591 -3.14 -1.89 2.99
N THR A 592 -2.49 -2.67 3.87
CA THR A 592 -1.59 -2.13 4.91
C THR A 592 -0.10 -2.31 4.60
N ASP A 593 0.23 -2.81 3.41
CA ASP A 593 1.59 -3.15 2.97
C ASP A 593 2.10 -2.27 1.80
N GLY A 594 1.38 -1.20 1.50
CA GLY A 594 1.71 -0.28 0.41
C GLY A 594 1.44 -0.82 -0.99
N SER A 595 0.77 -1.98 -1.12
CA SER A 595 0.30 -2.50 -2.40
C SER A 595 -0.84 -1.65 -2.98
N VAL A 596 -1.11 -1.84 -4.27
CA VAL A 596 -2.20 -1.16 -4.98
C VAL A 596 -3.54 -1.72 -4.50
N TRP A 597 -4.46 -0.83 -4.13
CA TRP A 597 -5.84 -1.17 -3.83
C TRP A 597 -6.65 -1.31 -5.11
N GLU A 598 -6.72 -2.53 -5.61
CA GLU A 598 -7.55 -2.85 -6.77
C GLU A 598 -8.89 -3.42 -6.31
N ASP A 599 -9.99 -2.83 -6.79
CA ASP A 599 -11.29 -3.50 -6.80
C ASP A 599 -11.28 -4.73 -7.71
N TYR A 600 -11.04 -5.89 -7.10
CA TYR A 600 -11.29 -7.20 -7.71
C TYR A 600 -12.78 -7.59 -7.71
N ASN A 601 -13.65 -6.78 -7.07
CA ASN A 601 -15.11 -6.94 -7.10
C ASN A 601 -15.69 -6.33 -8.39
N ASP A 602 -16.16 -7.19 -9.29
CA ASP A 602 -16.77 -6.81 -10.58
C ASP A 602 -18.31 -6.88 -10.57
N ASN A 603 -18.91 -6.79 -9.38
CA ASN A 603 -20.38 -6.88 -9.23
C ASN A 603 -21.12 -5.57 -9.54
N ASP A 604 -20.41 -4.46 -9.75
CA ASP A 604 -21.02 -3.23 -10.22
C ASP A 604 -20.79 -3.08 -11.72
N ASN A 605 -21.85 -3.35 -12.49
CA ASN A 605 -21.92 -3.24 -13.95
C ASN A 605 -21.93 -1.77 -14.39
N SER A 606 -21.09 -0.95 -13.75
CA SER A 606 -20.87 0.43 -14.10
C SER A 606 -19.51 0.52 -14.81
N ASN A 607 -19.54 1.05 -16.03
CA ASN A 607 -18.39 1.46 -16.84
C ASN A 607 -17.58 2.61 -16.15
N ASN A 608 -17.43 2.57 -14.83
CA ASN A 608 -17.20 3.72 -13.97
C ASN A 608 -16.30 3.41 -12.75
N LYS A 609 -15.40 2.42 -12.84
CA LYS A 609 -14.32 2.27 -11.85
C LYS A 609 -13.36 3.45 -11.99
N ARG A 610 -13.63 4.52 -11.23
CA ARG A 610 -12.83 5.74 -11.22
C ARG A 610 -11.42 5.39 -10.77
N ARG A 611 -10.43 5.92 -11.46
CA ARG A 611 -9.03 5.86 -11.03
C ARG A 611 -8.78 7.02 -10.08
N LEU A 612 -7.88 6.80 -9.14
CA LEU A 612 -7.56 7.78 -8.11
C LEU A 612 -6.53 8.81 -8.60
N LEU A 613 -6.70 10.06 -8.17
CA LEU A 613 -5.75 11.14 -8.34
C LEU A 613 -5.31 11.65 -6.97
N ARG A 614 -4.07 12.15 -6.85
CA ARG A 614 -3.58 12.77 -5.61
C ARG A 614 -2.90 14.11 -5.85
N GLY A 615 -2.80 14.94 -4.81
CA GLY A 615 -1.96 16.13 -4.75
C GLY A 615 -2.61 17.48 -5.07
N GLY A 616 -3.82 17.53 -5.61
CA GLY A 616 -4.44 18.78 -6.04
C GLY A 616 -3.88 19.29 -7.37
N SER A 617 -4.26 20.51 -7.78
CA SER A 617 -3.69 21.12 -9.00
C SER A 617 -3.79 22.64 -9.00
N TRP A 618 -3.21 23.28 -10.02
CA TRP A 618 -3.14 24.74 -10.15
C TRP A 618 -4.49 25.46 -10.00
N CYS A 619 -5.62 24.82 -10.32
CA CYS A 619 -6.95 25.42 -10.29
C CYS A 619 -7.83 25.01 -9.10
N TYR A 620 -7.31 24.18 -8.19
CA TYR A 620 -8.06 23.69 -7.02
C TYR A 620 -7.71 24.47 -5.76
N ASN A 621 -8.56 24.34 -4.75
CA ASN A 621 -8.38 25.02 -3.48
C ASN A 621 -7.22 24.36 -2.70
N PRO A 622 -6.62 25.07 -1.73
CA PRO A 622 -5.55 24.48 -0.92
C PRO A 622 -6.01 23.26 -0.10
N GLU A 623 -7.31 23.13 0.20
CA GLU A 623 -7.89 21.94 0.85
C GLU A 623 -7.68 20.66 0.02
N ASP A 624 -7.76 20.76 -1.30
CA ASP A 624 -7.56 19.64 -2.24
C ASP A 624 -6.07 19.28 -2.41
N CYS A 625 -5.18 20.13 -1.92
CA CYS A 625 -3.73 19.93 -2.00
C CYS A 625 -3.17 19.21 -0.77
N ARG A 626 -3.99 18.86 0.22
CA ARG A 626 -3.55 18.16 1.43
C ARG A 626 -3.03 16.77 1.08
N SER A 627 -2.08 16.29 1.89
CA SER A 627 -1.47 14.97 1.75
C SER A 627 -2.52 13.84 1.80
N GLY A 628 -3.59 14.02 2.58
CA GLY A 628 -4.68 13.05 2.73
C GLY A 628 -5.80 13.15 1.69
N SER A 629 -5.86 14.24 0.91
CA SER A 629 -6.94 14.48 -0.07
C SER A 629 -6.85 13.54 -1.28
N ARG A 630 -8.00 13.14 -1.84
CA ARG A 630 -8.17 12.02 -2.79
C ARG A 630 -9.13 12.33 -3.94
#